data_AF-A0A7Y1QLC5-F1
#
_entry.id   AF-A0A7Y1QLC5-F1
#
_cell.length_a   1.000
_cell.length_b   1.000
_cell.length_c   1.000
_cell.angle_alpha   90.00
_cell.angle_beta   90.00
_cell.angle_gamma   90.00
#
_symmetry.space_group_name_H-M   'P 1'
#
loop_
_entity.id
_entity.type
_entity.pdbx_description
1 polymer ?
#
loop_
_entity_poly.entity_id
_entity_poly.type
_entity_poly.pdbx_seq_one_letter_code
_entity_poly.pdbx_strand_id
1 'polypeptide(L)'
;MQVLDRRKAMSITPLFRLAFRPFFLGGCLLALLAIPLWLLALAGDAGWQPAGGWLAWHRHELLFGFALAIIGGFLLTAVQTWTGRPGISGMPLAVLAGVWLAARLAWLFNLPWPLLAVLELSFPLAVAGLMGWTLWKVRQQRNYPIVLVLLLLTLADGLSLYGLLRADEGWQRQAVLSGLWLVAAMMGLIGGRVIPFFTQRGLGRTEAVKPWPWLDHLLLGGSAGVALLYASGLALTASLWVGLLFGLLGLGHLLRLVRWHDRGLWRVPLLWSLHLAYAWLAVACLGMALWHFGAPLNPSLAVHALTVGAMGGLILAMIARVSLGHTGRPLTPPKGMPLAFALLNLACLSRVLLVLVWPYAALWLAGLCWTLGLGLYLWRYAPMLWRARVDGHPG
;
A
#
# COMPACT_ATOMS: atom_id res chain seq x y z
N MET A 1 19.74 25.10 -4.39
CA MET A 1 18.58 25.10 -3.47
C MET A 1 17.64 26.21 -3.90
N GLN A 2 16.41 25.90 -4.35
CA GLN A 2 15.38 26.92 -4.45
C GLN A 2 15.00 27.29 -3.02
N VAL A 3 15.38 28.48 -2.57
CA VAL A 3 14.99 29.01 -1.26
C VAL A 3 13.48 29.25 -1.35
N LEU A 4 12.69 28.32 -0.80
CA LEU A 4 11.26 28.54 -0.64
C LEU A 4 11.09 29.71 0.32
N ASP A 5 10.36 30.75 -0.09
CA ASP A 5 9.96 31.82 0.81
C ASP A 5 9.19 31.20 1.98
N ARG A 6 9.81 31.27 3.17
CA ARG A 6 9.28 30.66 4.39
C ARG A 6 7.90 31.21 4.73
N ARG A 7 7.61 32.49 4.45
CA ARG A 7 6.29 33.07 4.72
C ARG A 7 5.23 32.44 3.82
N LYS A 8 5.53 32.34 2.53
CA LYS A 8 4.64 31.70 1.54
C LYS A 8 4.43 30.22 1.81
N ALA A 9 5.46 29.49 2.24
CA ALA A 9 5.32 28.08 2.59
C ALA A 9 4.48 27.87 3.87
N MET A 10 4.57 28.80 4.82
CA MET A 10 3.84 28.75 6.09
C MET A 10 2.38 29.20 5.96
N SER A 11 2.02 30.01 4.96
CA SER A 11 0.63 30.41 4.71
C SER A 11 -0.24 29.28 4.12
N ILE A 12 0.37 28.25 3.53
CA ILE A 12 -0.35 27.07 3.05
C ILE A 12 -0.94 26.31 4.25
N THR A 13 -2.23 25.96 4.17
CA THR A 13 -2.93 25.11 5.14
C THR A 13 -2.11 23.83 5.38
N PRO A 14 -1.82 23.43 6.64
CA PRO A 14 -0.87 22.35 6.92
C PRO A 14 -1.16 21.05 6.17
N LEU A 15 -2.44 20.69 6.04
CA LEU A 15 -2.88 19.51 5.29
C LEU A 15 -2.31 19.49 3.86
N PHE A 16 -2.14 20.63 3.19
CA PHE A 16 -1.68 20.69 1.80
C PHE A 16 -0.20 21.11 1.66
N ARG A 17 0.60 21.00 2.72
CA ARG A 17 2.04 21.32 2.65
C ARG A 17 2.88 20.21 2.04
N LEU A 18 2.51 18.95 2.27
CA LEU A 18 3.21 17.77 1.74
C LEU A 18 2.19 16.69 1.36
N ALA A 19 2.48 15.98 0.28
CA ALA A 19 1.56 15.01 -0.32
C ALA A 19 1.16 13.86 0.63
N PHE A 20 2.04 13.44 1.54
CA PHE A 20 1.68 12.37 2.48
C PHE A 20 0.49 12.73 3.37
N ARG A 21 0.29 14.02 3.71
CA ARG A 21 -0.71 14.44 4.69
C ARG A 21 -2.15 14.15 4.25
N PRO A 22 -2.66 14.64 3.10
CA PRO A 22 -4.04 14.39 2.70
C PRO A 22 -4.25 12.93 2.35
N PHE A 23 -3.27 12.27 1.71
CA PHE A 23 -3.44 10.90 1.27
C PHE A 23 -3.32 9.87 2.40
N PHE A 24 -2.48 10.11 3.43
CA PHE A 24 -2.44 9.23 4.60
C PHE A 24 -3.71 9.37 5.43
N LEU A 25 -4.23 10.59 5.57
CA LEU A 25 -5.48 10.83 6.26
C LEU A 25 -6.65 10.19 5.51
N GLY A 26 -6.82 10.55 4.24
CA GLY A 26 -7.91 10.07 3.38
C GLY A 26 -7.86 8.56 3.16
N GLY A 27 -6.69 8.01 2.80
CA GLY A 27 -6.52 6.58 2.57
C GLY A 27 -6.84 5.75 3.82
N CYS A 28 -6.37 6.16 5.00
CA CYS A 28 -6.70 5.46 6.24
C CYS A 28 -8.17 5.60 6.64
N LEU A 29 -8.82 6.74 6.38
CA LEU A 29 -10.26 6.90 6.58
C LEU A 29 -11.05 5.97 5.66
N LEU A 30 -10.70 5.91 4.38
CA LEU A 30 -11.31 4.98 3.43
C LEU A 30 -11.16 3.53 3.90
N ALA A 31 -9.94 3.10 4.25
CA ALA A 31 -9.70 1.74 4.72
C ALA A 31 -10.39 1.40 6.05
N LEU A 32 -10.55 2.39 6.95
CA LEU A 32 -11.28 2.23 8.20
C LEU A 32 -12.78 2.02 7.96
N LEU A 33 -13.35 2.66 6.94
CA LEU A 33 -14.77 2.55 6.61
C LEU A 33 -15.08 1.36 5.69
N ALA A 34 -14.19 1.07 4.73
CA ALA A 34 -14.43 0.08 3.69
C ALA A 34 -14.55 -1.36 4.23
N ILE A 35 -13.78 -1.72 5.27
CA ILE A 35 -13.85 -3.06 5.85
C ILE A 35 -15.16 -3.30 6.62
N PRO A 36 -15.60 -2.43 7.54
CA PRO A 36 -16.92 -2.55 8.16
C PRO A 36 -18.07 -2.60 7.13
N LEU A 37 -18.05 -1.71 6.14
CA LEU A 37 -19.08 -1.70 5.07
C LEU A 37 -19.09 -3.02 4.29
N TRP A 38 -17.90 -3.53 3.93
CA TRP A 38 -17.78 -4.82 3.27
C TRP A 38 -18.31 -5.98 4.12
N LEU A 39 -18.03 -6.00 5.43
CA LEU A 39 -18.51 -7.06 6.31
C LEU A 39 -20.04 -7.02 6.49
N LEU A 40 -20.63 -5.82 6.60
CA LEU A 40 -22.09 -5.66 6.62
C LEU A 40 -22.72 -6.15 5.31
N ALA A 41 -22.14 -5.78 4.17
CA ALA A 41 -22.61 -6.26 2.88
C ALA A 41 -22.47 -7.78 2.71
N LEU A 42 -21.36 -8.36 3.18
CA LEU A 42 -21.12 -9.79 3.15
C LEU A 42 -22.10 -10.56 4.06
N ALA A 43 -22.56 -9.94 5.15
CA ALA A 43 -23.60 -10.48 6.02
C ALA A 43 -25.02 -10.39 5.43
N GLY A 44 -25.19 -9.69 4.31
CA GLY A 44 -26.48 -9.46 3.65
C GLY A 44 -27.22 -8.20 4.11
N ASP A 45 -26.60 -7.37 4.96
CA ASP A 45 -27.24 -6.21 5.60
C ASP A 45 -27.10 -4.90 4.80
N ALA A 46 -26.62 -4.96 3.56
CA ALA A 46 -26.51 -3.78 2.71
C ALA A 46 -27.75 -3.61 1.82
N GLY A 47 -28.58 -2.61 2.12
CA GLY A 47 -29.79 -2.27 1.34
C GLY A 47 -29.54 -1.57 -0.02
N TRP A 48 -28.28 -1.46 -0.45
CA TRP A 48 -27.87 -0.80 -1.70
C TRP A 48 -26.53 -1.40 -2.19
N GLN A 49 -26.14 -1.15 -3.45
CA GLN A 49 -24.87 -1.62 -4.01
C GLN A 49 -24.08 -0.50 -4.72
N PRO A 50 -22.74 -0.42 -4.51
CA PRO A 50 -21.87 0.47 -5.25
C PRO A 50 -21.64 -0.02 -6.69
N ALA A 51 -20.91 0.77 -7.48
CA ALA A 51 -20.52 0.36 -8.83
C ALA A 51 -19.87 -1.03 -8.84
N GLY A 52 -20.42 -1.94 -9.63
CA GLY A 52 -19.95 -3.33 -9.75
C GLY A 52 -20.37 -4.27 -8.62
N GLY A 53 -21.10 -3.79 -7.61
CA GLY A 53 -21.45 -4.56 -6.43
C GLY A 53 -20.34 -4.58 -5.37
N TRP A 54 -20.68 -5.07 -4.17
CA TRP A 54 -19.81 -4.95 -2.99
C TRP A 54 -18.48 -5.69 -3.10
N LEU A 55 -18.42 -6.85 -3.77
CA LEU A 55 -17.18 -7.60 -3.94
C LEU A 55 -16.20 -6.89 -4.88
N ALA A 56 -16.72 -6.39 -6.01
CA ALA A 56 -15.99 -5.57 -6.97
C ALA A 56 -15.49 -4.27 -6.36
N TRP A 57 -16.35 -3.59 -5.59
CA TRP A 57 -15.99 -2.39 -4.86
C TRP A 57 -14.92 -2.66 -3.81
N HIS A 58 -15.10 -3.66 -2.95
CA HIS A 58 -14.12 -4.02 -1.91
C HIS A 58 -12.73 -4.31 -2.49
N ARG A 59 -12.66 -5.12 -3.54
CA ARG A 59 -11.38 -5.51 -4.17
C ARG A 59 -10.70 -4.32 -4.87
N HIS A 60 -11.49 -3.43 -5.48
CA HIS A 60 -10.99 -2.23 -6.15
C HIS A 60 -10.55 -1.16 -5.15
N GLU A 61 -11.41 -0.80 -4.22
CA GLU A 61 -11.20 0.28 -3.26
C GLU A 61 -10.00 0.04 -2.35
N LEU A 62 -9.76 -1.18 -1.88
CA LEU A 62 -8.61 -1.45 -1.01
C LEU A 62 -7.28 -1.34 -1.76
N LEU A 63 -7.26 -1.61 -3.06
CA LEU A 63 -6.05 -1.55 -3.89
C LEU A 63 -5.86 -0.17 -4.52
N PHE A 64 -6.79 0.26 -5.37
CA PHE A 64 -6.69 1.48 -6.17
C PHE A 64 -7.16 2.72 -5.41
N GLY A 65 -8.06 2.57 -4.43
CA GLY A 65 -8.48 3.66 -3.55
C GLY A 65 -7.49 3.88 -2.40
N PHE A 66 -7.39 2.91 -1.51
CA PHE A 66 -6.61 2.99 -0.27
C PHE A 66 -5.11 2.86 -0.53
N ALA A 67 -4.63 1.72 -1.03
CA ALA A 67 -3.19 1.50 -1.12
C ALA A 67 -2.55 2.53 -2.06
N LEU A 68 -3.15 2.80 -3.21
CA LEU A 68 -2.63 3.77 -4.17
C LEU A 68 -2.61 5.21 -3.65
N ALA A 69 -3.56 5.61 -2.80
CA ALA A 69 -3.49 6.90 -2.09
C ALA A 69 -2.24 6.98 -1.23
N ILE A 70 -2.01 5.97 -0.38
CA ILE A 70 -0.84 5.93 0.50
C ILE A 70 0.45 5.91 -0.32
N ILE A 71 0.49 5.12 -1.38
CA ILE A 71 1.62 5.05 -2.31
C ILE A 71 1.88 6.43 -2.94
N GLY A 72 0.85 7.09 -3.47
CA GLY A 72 0.99 8.42 -4.06
C GLY A 72 1.47 9.47 -3.06
N GLY A 73 0.89 9.49 -1.86
CA GLY A 73 1.32 10.38 -0.77
C GLY A 73 2.76 10.14 -0.34
N PHE A 74 3.18 8.88 -0.23
CA PHE A 74 4.55 8.51 0.08
C PHE A 74 5.51 8.94 -1.04
N LEU A 75 5.22 8.58 -2.29
CA LEU A 75 6.11 8.80 -3.43
C LEU A 75 6.28 10.29 -3.77
N LEU A 76 5.20 11.06 -3.78
CA LEU A 76 5.25 12.51 -4.05
C LEU A 76 5.92 13.29 -2.91
N THR A 77 6.01 12.69 -1.71
CA THR A 77 6.82 13.24 -0.60
C THR A 77 8.28 12.80 -0.73
N ALA A 78 8.54 11.52 -1.00
CA ALA A 78 9.87 10.94 -1.08
C ALA A 78 10.69 11.46 -2.28
N VAL A 79 10.04 11.72 -3.42
CA VAL A 79 10.70 12.23 -4.62
C VAL A 79 11.37 13.58 -4.38
N GLN A 80 10.84 14.39 -3.45
CA GLN A 80 11.46 15.66 -3.05
C GLN A 80 12.83 15.42 -2.43
N THR A 81 12.93 14.46 -1.51
CA THR A 81 14.18 14.07 -0.87
C THR A 81 15.17 13.45 -1.85
N TRP A 82 14.68 12.63 -2.80
CA TRP A 82 15.56 11.97 -3.77
C TRP A 82 16.12 12.91 -4.84
N THR A 83 15.41 13.98 -5.16
CA THR A 83 15.76 14.89 -6.26
C THR A 83 16.23 16.26 -5.79
N GLY A 84 16.03 16.60 -4.51
CA GLY A 84 16.26 17.94 -3.97
C GLY A 84 15.33 19.01 -4.55
N ARG A 85 14.29 18.62 -5.29
CA ARG A 85 13.31 19.54 -5.90
C ARG A 85 12.08 19.68 -4.99
N PRO A 86 11.48 20.87 -4.89
CA PRO A 86 10.20 21.03 -4.21
C PRO A 86 9.13 20.17 -4.89
N GLY A 87 8.32 19.49 -4.09
CA GLY A 87 7.14 18.79 -4.61
C GLY A 87 5.90 19.68 -4.61
N ILE A 88 4.79 19.12 -5.08
CA ILE A 88 3.51 19.84 -5.11
C ILE A 88 3.03 20.18 -3.69
N SER A 89 2.46 21.37 -3.53
CA SER A 89 1.90 21.87 -2.28
C SER A 89 0.82 22.93 -2.58
N GLY A 90 -0.01 23.25 -1.59
CA GLY A 90 -1.11 24.20 -1.72
C GLY A 90 -2.20 23.70 -2.67
N MET A 91 -2.69 24.59 -3.54
CA MET A 91 -3.86 24.31 -4.37
C MET A 91 -3.68 23.13 -5.35
N PRO A 92 -2.53 22.97 -6.05
CA PRO A 92 -2.30 21.77 -6.87
C PRO A 92 -2.46 20.44 -6.10
N LEU A 93 -2.01 20.39 -4.85
CA LEU A 93 -2.16 19.20 -4.00
C LEU A 93 -3.61 19.02 -3.52
N ALA A 94 -4.31 20.12 -3.22
CA ALA A 94 -5.72 20.07 -2.88
C ALA A 94 -6.58 19.57 -4.06
N VAL A 95 -6.29 20.00 -5.30
CA VAL A 95 -6.97 19.47 -6.51
C VAL A 95 -6.70 17.98 -6.66
N LEU A 96 -5.45 17.53 -6.54
CA LEU A 96 -5.12 16.10 -6.65
C LEU A 96 -5.84 15.26 -5.59
N ALA A 97 -5.91 15.74 -4.35
CA ALA A 97 -6.66 15.08 -3.28
C ALA A 97 -8.18 15.09 -3.55
N GLY A 98 -8.71 16.17 -4.12
CA GLY A 98 -10.11 16.29 -4.52
C GLY A 98 -10.49 15.31 -5.64
N VAL A 99 -9.63 15.15 -6.66
CA VAL A 99 -9.83 14.16 -7.74
C VAL A 99 -9.88 12.74 -7.17
N TRP A 100 -8.93 12.40 -6.28
CA TRP A 100 -8.92 11.09 -5.61
C TRP A 100 -10.21 10.85 -4.81
N LEU A 101 -10.65 11.84 -4.01
CA LEU A 101 -11.87 11.73 -3.22
C LEU A 101 -13.12 11.61 -4.12
N ALA A 102 -13.19 12.40 -5.19
CA ALA A 102 -14.29 12.36 -6.15
C ALA A 102 -14.44 10.99 -6.80
N ALA A 103 -13.33 10.31 -7.12
CA ALA A 103 -13.37 8.94 -7.64
C ALA A 103 -13.99 7.95 -6.65
N ARG A 104 -13.67 8.07 -5.35
CA ARG A 104 -14.25 7.21 -4.30
C ARG A 104 -15.75 7.39 -4.17
N LEU A 105 -16.19 8.66 -4.19
CA LEU A 105 -17.61 8.98 -4.18
C LEU A 105 -18.29 8.50 -5.48
N ALA A 106 -17.59 8.55 -6.62
CA ALA A 106 -18.11 8.04 -7.89
C ALA A 106 -18.40 6.54 -7.85
N TRP A 107 -17.48 5.75 -7.27
CA TRP A 107 -17.68 4.32 -7.05
C TRP A 107 -18.81 4.06 -6.05
N LEU A 108 -18.80 4.75 -4.91
CA LEU A 108 -19.78 4.56 -3.84
C LEU A 108 -21.20 4.92 -4.30
N PHE A 109 -21.39 6.00 -5.04
CA PHE A 109 -22.71 6.43 -5.51
C PHE A 109 -23.07 5.91 -6.91
N ASN A 110 -22.28 4.98 -7.45
CA ASN A 110 -22.53 4.36 -8.75
C ASN A 110 -22.73 5.38 -9.89
N LEU A 111 -21.80 6.35 -9.99
CA LEU A 111 -21.85 7.39 -11.02
C LEU A 111 -21.71 6.81 -12.44
N PRO A 112 -22.27 7.48 -13.47
CA PRO A 112 -22.19 7.01 -14.86
C PRO A 112 -20.76 6.82 -15.38
N TRP A 113 -20.59 5.83 -16.27
CA TRP A 113 -19.30 5.29 -16.64
C TRP A 113 -18.27 6.25 -17.27
N PRO A 114 -18.54 7.25 -18.13
CA PRO A 114 -17.41 8.07 -18.58
C PRO A 114 -16.85 8.91 -17.42
N LEU A 115 -17.72 9.38 -16.51
CA LEU A 115 -17.30 10.20 -15.37
C LEU A 115 -16.52 9.39 -14.34
N LEU A 116 -17.01 8.19 -13.98
CA LEU A 116 -16.32 7.30 -13.05
C LEU A 116 -14.91 6.96 -13.56
N ALA A 117 -14.78 6.58 -14.83
CA ALA A 117 -13.49 6.22 -15.41
C ALA A 117 -12.50 7.39 -15.47
N VAL A 118 -12.96 8.58 -15.85
CA VAL A 118 -12.12 9.79 -15.89
C VAL A 118 -11.62 10.16 -14.50
N LEU A 119 -12.50 10.16 -13.49
CA LEU A 119 -12.11 10.49 -12.12
C LEU A 119 -11.12 9.46 -11.56
N GLU A 120 -11.38 8.17 -11.77
CA GLU A 120 -10.56 7.07 -11.28
C GLU A 120 -9.13 7.12 -11.82
N LEU A 121 -8.98 7.20 -13.15
CA LEU A 121 -7.67 7.10 -13.78
C LEU A 121 -6.85 8.40 -13.68
N SER A 122 -7.50 9.54 -13.41
CA SER A 122 -6.83 10.84 -13.30
C SER A 122 -5.82 10.87 -12.15
N PHE A 123 -6.16 10.30 -10.99
CA PHE A 123 -5.27 10.30 -9.83
C PHE A 123 -3.95 9.54 -10.07
N PRO A 124 -3.95 8.25 -10.44
CA PRO A 124 -2.71 7.51 -10.62
C PRO A 124 -1.88 8.02 -11.81
N LEU A 125 -2.52 8.49 -12.89
CA LEU A 125 -1.83 9.16 -14.00
C LEU A 125 -1.13 10.44 -13.54
N ALA A 126 -1.80 11.27 -12.74
CA ALA A 126 -1.20 12.49 -12.21
C ALA A 126 -0.04 12.19 -11.26
N VAL A 127 -0.16 11.19 -10.38
CA VAL A 127 0.93 10.75 -9.50
C VAL A 127 2.14 10.28 -10.32
N ALA A 128 1.92 9.41 -11.32
CA ALA A 128 2.97 8.90 -12.20
C ALA A 128 3.64 10.04 -12.99
N GLY A 129 2.85 10.96 -13.56
CA GLY A 129 3.33 12.10 -14.33
C GLY A 129 4.15 13.08 -13.49
N LEU A 130 3.65 13.47 -12.31
CA LEU A 130 4.36 14.36 -11.38
C LEU A 130 5.68 13.77 -10.89
N MET A 131 5.66 12.48 -10.52
CA MET A 131 6.88 11.78 -10.11
C MET A 131 7.87 11.65 -11.28
N GLY A 132 7.40 11.18 -12.43
CA GLY A 132 8.22 11.01 -13.63
C GLY A 132 8.87 12.31 -14.09
N TRP A 133 8.10 13.40 -14.12
CA TRP A 133 8.60 14.73 -14.44
C TRP A 133 9.71 15.18 -13.49
N THR A 134 9.50 15.01 -12.18
CA THR A 134 10.46 15.42 -11.15
C THR A 134 11.77 14.62 -11.26
N LEU A 135 11.69 13.32 -11.49
CA LEU A 135 12.86 12.46 -11.71
C LEU A 135 13.61 12.79 -13.01
N TRP A 136 12.87 13.03 -14.10
CA TRP A 136 13.44 13.36 -15.40
C TRP A 136 14.25 14.65 -15.37
N LYS A 137 13.75 15.67 -14.67
CA LYS A 137 14.42 16.98 -14.52
C LYS A 137 15.81 16.90 -13.88
N VAL A 138 16.11 15.85 -13.11
CA VAL A 138 17.44 15.63 -12.48
C VAL A 138 18.09 14.32 -12.93
N ARG A 139 17.54 13.68 -13.97
CA ARG A 139 18.03 12.40 -14.54
C ARG A 139 18.24 11.31 -13.49
N GLN A 140 17.37 11.22 -12.48
CA GLN A 140 17.48 10.22 -11.41
C GLN A 140 16.95 8.86 -11.91
N GLN A 141 17.78 8.12 -12.63
CA GLN A 141 17.36 6.90 -13.34
C GLN A 141 16.97 5.75 -12.40
N ARG A 142 17.55 5.71 -11.18
CA ARG A 142 17.38 4.63 -10.21
C ARG A 142 15.93 4.47 -9.69
N ASN A 143 15.07 5.48 -9.87
CA ASN A 143 13.68 5.45 -9.46
C ASN A 143 12.67 5.40 -10.63
N TYR A 144 13.11 5.37 -11.89
CA TYR A 144 12.19 5.15 -13.02
C TYR A 144 11.38 3.85 -12.96
N PRO A 145 11.90 2.72 -12.42
CA PRO A 145 11.08 1.53 -12.25
C PRO A 145 9.81 1.77 -11.41
N ILE A 146 9.84 2.72 -10.47
CA ILE A 146 8.64 3.06 -9.68
C ILE A 146 7.58 3.74 -10.55
N VAL A 147 7.99 4.62 -11.46
CA VAL A 147 7.07 5.28 -12.40
C VAL A 147 6.46 4.25 -13.35
N LEU A 148 7.26 3.30 -13.85
CA LEU A 148 6.76 2.21 -14.67
C LEU A 148 5.70 1.38 -13.92
N VAL A 149 5.95 1.01 -12.66
CA VAL A 149 4.97 0.29 -11.85
C VAL A 149 3.68 1.09 -11.64
N LEU A 150 3.76 2.42 -11.44
CA LEU A 150 2.57 3.28 -11.33
C LEU A 150 1.76 3.32 -12.63
N LEU A 151 2.42 3.36 -13.78
CA LEU A 151 1.75 3.30 -15.08
C LEU A 151 1.09 1.94 -15.31
N LEU A 152 1.77 0.84 -14.94
CA LEU A 152 1.19 -0.50 -15.00
C LEU A 152 0.01 -0.66 -14.03
N LEU A 153 0.07 -0.05 -12.84
CA LEU A 153 -1.07 -0.01 -11.90
C LEU A 153 -2.25 0.77 -12.50
N THR A 154 -1.98 1.88 -13.18
CA THR A 154 -3.02 2.64 -13.90
C THR A 154 -3.66 1.80 -15.00
N LEU A 155 -2.87 1.03 -15.75
CA LEU A 155 -3.39 0.12 -16.78
C LEU A 155 -4.23 -1.00 -16.16
N ALA A 156 -3.77 -1.59 -15.05
CA ALA A 156 -4.55 -2.59 -14.32
C ALA A 156 -5.88 -2.00 -13.82
N ASP A 157 -5.88 -0.78 -13.31
CA ASP A 157 -7.12 -0.08 -12.91
C ASP A 157 -8.06 0.16 -14.09
N GLY A 158 -7.52 0.61 -15.23
CA GLY A 158 -8.27 0.76 -16.48
C GLY A 158 -8.89 -0.55 -16.98
N LEU A 159 -8.16 -1.67 -16.87
CA LEU A 159 -8.68 -3.00 -17.18
C LEU A 159 -9.77 -3.44 -16.19
N SER A 160 -9.64 -3.08 -14.91
CA SER A 160 -10.67 -3.32 -13.89
C SER A 160 -11.96 -2.57 -14.23
N LEU A 161 -11.86 -1.29 -14.61
CA LEU A 161 -12.99 -0.47 -15.05
C LEU A 161 -13.61 -0.98 -16.35
N TYR A 162 -12.79 -1.48 -17.28
CA TYR A 162 -13.27 -2.07 -18.51
C TYR A 162 -14.03 -3.37 -18.26
N GLY A 163 -13.53 -4.23 -17.36
CA GLY A 163 -14.26 -5.40 -16.87
C GLY A 163 -15.60 -5.03 -16.24
N LEU A 164 -15.63 -3.97 -15.42
CA LEU A 164 -16.88 -3.43 -14.88
C LEU A 164 -17.86 -3.01 -15.98
N LEU A 165 -17.42 -2.24 -16.99
CA LEU A 165 -18.27 -1.82 -18.10
C LEU A 165 -18.85 -3.02 -18.86
N ARG A 166 -18.04 -4.07 -19.05
CA ARG A 166 -18.44 -5.29 -19.76
C ARG A 166 -19.27 -6.26 -18.91
N ALA A 167 -19.48 -5.94 -17.64
CA ALA A 167 -20.01 -6.88 -16.64
C ALA A 167 -19.22 -8.21 -16.60
N ASP A 168 -17.90 -8.14 -16.88
CA ASP A 168 -16.99 -9.28 -16.85
C ASP A 168 -16.23 -9.28 -15.51
N GLU A 169 -16.76 -10.05 -14.56
CA GLU A 169 -16.14 -10.20 -13.24
C GLU A 169 -14.76 -10.84 -13.30
N GLY A 170 -14.50 -11.67 -14.33
CA GLY A 170 -13.24 -12.37 -14.55
C GLY A 170 -12.12 -11.39 -14.90
N TRP A 171 -12.37 -10.50 -15.86
CA TRP A 171 -11.42 -9.44 -16.21
C TRP A 171 -11.17 -8.47 -15.07
N GLN A 172 -12.22 -8.07 -14.35
CA GLN A 172 -12.03 -7.20 -13.19
C GLN A 172 -11.24 -7.91 -12.06
N ARG A 173 -11.45 -9.21 -11.84
CA ARG A 173 -10.65 -10.00 -10.88
C ARG A 173 -9.19 -10.10 -11.33
N GLN A 174 -8.92 -10.42 -12.60
CA GLN A 174 -7.57 -10.53 -13.15
C GLN A 174 -6.80 -9.22 -13.01
N ALA A 175 -7.44 -8.11 -13.35
CA ALA A 175 -6.89 -6.77 -13.25
C ALA A 175 -6.48 -6.41 -11.81
N VAL A 176 -7.34 -6.68 -10.83
CA VAL A 176 -7.05 -6.41 -9.42
C VAL A 176 -5.91 -7.30 -8.92
N LEU A 177 -5.92 -8.60 -9.24
CA LEU A 177 -4.84 -9.52 -8.84
C LEU A 177 -3.50 -9.11 -9.48
N SER A 178 -3.50 -8.67 -10.74
CA SER A 178 -2.33 -8.10 -11.40
C SER A 178 -1.80 -6.88 -10.63
N GLY A 179 -2.69 -5.96 -10.27
CA GLY A 179 -2.35 -4.78 -9.48
C GLY A 179 -1.80 -5.11 -8.08
N LEU A 180 -2.33 -6.14 -7.40
CA LEU A 180 -1.78 -6.59 -6.12
C LEU A 180 -0.31 -7.01 -6.22
N TRP A 181 0.06 -7.73 -7.28
CA TRP A 181 1.45 -8.17 -7.49
C TRP A 181 2.36 -7.05 -8.00
N LEU A 182 1.82 -6.02 -8.66
CA LEU A 182 2.55 -4.76 -8.91
C LEU A 182 2.84 -3.99 -7.61
N VAL A 183 1.88 -3.93 -6.68
CA VAL A 183 2.13 -3.37 -5.35
C VAL A 183 3.13 -4.22 -4.57
N ALA A 184 3.07 -5.55 -4.66
CA ALA A 184 4.07 -6.44 -4.08
C ALA A 184 5.48 -6.18 -4.65
N ALA A 185 5.59 -5.96 -5.96
CA ALA A 185 6.83 -5.58 -6.62
C ALA A 185 7.38 -4.25 -6.06
N MET A 186 6.50 -3.28 -5.84
CA MET A 186 6.85 -1.98 -5.26
C MET A 186 7.25 -2.09 -3.77
N MET A 187 6.56 -2.92 -2.99
CA MET A 187 6.92 -3.26 -1.61
C MET A 187 8.30 -3.91 -1.56
N GLY A 188 8.61 -4.84 -2.46
CA GLY A 188 9.93 -5.45 -2.59
C GLY A 188 11.01 -4.44 -2.96
N LEU A 189 10.76 -3.56 -3.94
CA LEU A 189 11.71 -2.56 -4.43
C LEU A 189 12.02 -1.48 -3.38
N ILE A 190 10.99 -0.90 -2.77
CA ILE A 190 11.12 0.16 -1.76
C ILE A 190 11.57 -0.46 -0.45
N GLY A 191 10.93 -1.54 -0.01
CA GLY A 191 11.25 -2.29 1.21
C GLY A 191 12.70 -2.73 1.27
N GLY A 192 13.24 -3.24 0.15
CA GLY A 192 14.64 -3.65 0.05
C GLY A 192 15.66 -2.55 0.30
N ARG A 193 15.25 -1.27 0.16
CA ARG A 193 16.10 -0.10 0.44
C ARG A 193 15.83 0.45 1.84
N VAL A 194 14.55 0.62 2.19
CA VAL A 194 14.15 1.35 3.40
C VAL A 194 14.22 0.49 4.65
N ILE A 195 13.92 -0.81 4.59
CA ILE A 195 13.94 -1.67 5.79
C ILE A 195 15.36 -1.80 6.34
N PRO A 196 16.41 -2.15 5.55
CA PRO A 196 17.78 -2.20 6.06
C PRO A 196 18.27 -0.85 6.57
N PHE A 197 17.94 0.24 5.86
CA PHE A 197 18.30 1.59 6.25
C PHE A 197 17.64 2.00 7.58
N PHE A 198 16.36 1.70 7.76
CA PHE A 198 15.66 2.00 9.01
C PHE A 198 16.14 1.13 10.16
N THR A 199 16.46 -0.14 9.93
CA THR A 199 17.08 -1.01 10.94
C THR A 199 18.42 -0.45 11.40
N GLN A 200 19.29 -0.08 10.46
CA GLN A 200 20.58 0.56 10.76
C GLN A 200 20.38 1.81 11.63
N ARG A 201 19.56 2.75 11.15
CA ARG A 201 19.36 4.04 11.83
C ARG A 201 18.65 3.88 13.18
N GLY A 202 17.68 3.00 13.27
CA GLY A 202 16.89 2.78 14.48
C GLY A 202 17.64 2.04 15.59
N LEU A 203 18.69 1.27 15.24
CA LEU A 203 19.52 0.54 16.20
C LEU A 203 20.93 1.16 16.39
N GLY A 204 21.21 2.29 15.75
CA GLY A 204 22.51 2.96 15.84
C GLY A 204 23.67 2.12 15.27
N ARG A 205 23.41 1.30 14.24
CA ARG A 205 24.47 0.50 13.58
C ARG A 205 25.31 1.37 12.65
N THR A 206 26.59 1.05 12.53
CA THR A 206 27.54 1.78 11.67
C THR A 206 27.15 1.68 10.20
N GLU A 207 26.83 0.47 9.72
CA GLU A 207 26.44 0.22 8.33
C GLU A 207 25.09 -0.49 8.23
N ALA A 208 24.34 -0.20 7.16
CA ALA A 208 23.18 -0.98 6.78
C ALA A 208 23.61 -2.25 6.03
N VAL A 209 22.78 -3.28 6.09
CA VAL A 209 22.98 -4.51 5.32
C VAL A 209 23.03 -4.16 3.82
N LYS A 210 24.15 -4.51 3.17
CA LYS A 210 24.38 -4.19 1.76
C LYS A 210 23.38 -4.95 0.86
N PRO A 211 22.75 -4.28 -0.12
CA PRO A 211 21.82 -4.94 -1.03
C PRO A 211 22.53 -5.99 -1.90
N TRP A 212 21.79 -7.00 -2.35
CA TRP A 212 22.25 -7.93 -3.39
C TRP A 212 21.51 -7.60 -4.68
N PRO A 213 22.16 -6.91 -5.65
CA PRO A 213 21.46 -6.42 -6.84
C PRO A 213 20.74 -7.53 -7.60
N TRP A 214 21.37 -8.69 -7.77
CA TRP A 214 20.75 -9.83 -8.46
C TRP A 214 19.43 -10.27 -7.81
N LEU A 215 19.37 -10.28 -6.47
CA LEU A 215 18.17 -10.65 -5.73
C LEU A 215 17.11 -9.56 -5.83
N ASP A 216 17.54 -8.29 -5.85
CA ASP A 216 16.65 -7.16 -6.05
C ASP A 216 15.98 -7.18 -7.44
N HIS A 217 16.75 -7.48 -8.48
CA HIS A 217 16.25 -7.63 -9.84
C HIS A 217 15.36 -8.86 -10.01
N LEU A 218 15.75 -9.99 -9.42
CA LEU A 218 14.95 -11.23 -9.44
C LEU A 218 13.56 -11.02 -8.83
N LEU A 219 13.51 -10.42 -7.63
CA LEU A 219 12.25 -10.21 -6.92
C LEU A 219 11.37 -9.18 -7.62
N LEU A 220 11.95 -8.07 -8.10
CA LEU A 220 11.20 -7.06 -8.86
C LEU A 220 10.64 -7.64 -10.17
N GLY A 221 11.51 -8.27 -10.97
CA GLY A 221 11.15 -8.85 -12.26
C GLY A 221 10.15 -10.00 -12.11
N GLY A 222 10.34 -10.87 -11.11
CA GLY A 222 9.44 -11.98 -10.84
C GLY A 222 8.06 -11.52 -10.36
N SER A 223 7.96 -10.53 -9.46
CA SER A 223 6.66 -9.98 -9.07
C SER A 223 5.93 -9.29 -10.23
N ALA A 224 6.66 -8.57 -11.09
CA ALA A 224 6.10 -8.00 -12.32
C ALA A 224 5.66 -9.10 -13.31
N GLY A 225 6.43 -10.18 -13.44
CA GLY A 225 6.07 -11.37 -14.22
C GLY A 225 4.79 -12.03 -13.71
N VAL A 226 4.65 -12.19 -12.40
CA VAL A 226 3.40 -12.68 -11.78
C VAL A 226 2.22 -11.76 -12.11
N ALA A 227 2.40 -10.43 -12.06
CA ALA A 227 1.36 -9.51 -12.43
C ALA A 227 0.89 -9.68 -13.90
N LEU A 228 1.83 -9.93 -14.82
CA LEU A 228 1.53 -10.24 -16.22
C LEU A 228 0.80 -11.58 -16.36
N LEU A 229 1.20 -12.61 -15.61
CA LEU A 229 0.53 -13.92 -15.62
C LEU A 229 -0.90 -13.86 -15.08
N TYR A 230 -1.19 -12.96 -14.12
CA TYR A 230 -2.58 -12.71 -13.70
C TYR A 230 -3.37 -11.93 -14.75
N ALA A 231 -2.76 -10.94 -15.38
CA ALA A 231 -3.41 -10.16 -16.44
C ALA A 231 -3.77 -11.03 -17.66
N SER A 232 -2.99 -12.07 -17.96
CA SER A 232 -3.29 -13.03 -19.03
C SER A 232 -4.21 -14.18 -18.61
N GLY A 233 -4.57 -14.27 -17.33
CA GLY A 233 -5.38 -15.37 -16.77
C GLY A 233 -4.61 -16.66 -16.48
N LEU A 234 -3.35 -16.79 -16.91
CA LEU A 234 -2.55 -18.02 -16.72
C LEU A 234 -2.28 -18.35 -15.24
N ALA A 235 -2.20 -17.34 -14.38
CA ALA A 235 -2.04 -17.52 -12.94
C ALA A 235 -3.35 -17.82 -12.20
N LEU A 236 -4.51 -17.85 -12.88
CA LEU A 236 -5.80 -18.21 -12.28
C LEU A 236 -5.99 -19.72 -12.13
N THR A 237 -5.14 -20.51 -12.77
CA THR A 237 -5.16 -21.98 -12.72
C THR A 237 -3.88 -22.51 -12.11
N ALA A 238 -3.98 -23.61 -11.35
CA ALA A 238 -2.82 -24.29 -10.78
C ALA A 238 -1.85 -24.69 -11.90
N SER A 239 -0.55 -24.47 -11.67
CA SER A 239 0.49 -24.68 -12.67
C SER A 239 1.83 -24.83 -11.97
N LEU A 240 2.55 -25.90 -12.28
CA LEU A 240 3.87 -26.19 -11.70
C LEU A 240 4.82 -25.00 -11.89
N TRP A 241 4.87 -24.41 -13.09
CA TRP A 241 5.78 -23.32 -13.42
C TRP A 241 5.46 -22.04 -12.66
N VAL A 242 4.19 -21.70 -12.51
CA VAL A 242 3.75 -20.54 -11.72
C VAL A 242 4.03 -20.78 -10.24
N GLY A 243 3.82 -22.01 -9.76
CA GLY A 243 4.18 -22.42 -8.39
C GLY A 243 5.68 -22.30 -8.11
N LEU A 244 6.54 -22.72 -9.04
CA LEU A 244 7.99 -22.56 -8.92
C LEU A 244 8.40 -21.09 -8.86
N LEU A 245 7.81 -20.23 -9.70
CA LEU A 245 8.05 -18.79 -9.65
C LEU A 245 7.67 -18.20 -8.29
N PHE A 246 6.49 -18.54 -7.76
CA PHE A 246 6.07 -18.12 -6.43
C PHE A 246 6.97 -18.66 -5.31
N GLY A 247 7.41 -19.90 -5.41
CA GLY A 247 8.34 -20.51 -4.48
C GLY A 247 9.68 -19.76 -4.44
N LEU A 248 10.26 -19.48 -5.61
CA LEU A 248 11.48 -18.69 -5.74
C LEU A 248 11.33 -17.28 -5.16
N LEU A 249 10.21 -16.60 -5.44
CA LEU A 249 9.91 -15.29 -4.86
C LEU A 249 9.81 -15.36 -3.34
N GLY A 250 9.06 -16.32 -2.81
CA GLY A 250 8.88 -16.53 -1.37
C GLY A 250 10.21 -16.77 -0.65
N LEU A 251 11.03 -17.68 -1.17
CA LEU A 251 12.37 -17.96 -0.64
C LEU A 251 13.29 -16.74 -0.74
N GLY A 252 13.25 -15.99 -1.84
CA GLY A 252 14.05 -14.77 -1.99
C GLY A 252 13.65 -13.66 -1.01
N HIS A 253 12.35 -13.48 -0.74
CA HIS A 253 11.88 -12.55 0.30
C HIS A 253 12.25 -13.02 1.71
N LEU A 254 12.21 -14.33 2.01
CA LEU A 254 12.71 -14.89 3.27
C LEU A 254 14.22 -14.66 3.43
N LEU A 255 15.00 -14.92 2.38
CA LEU A 255 16.44 -14.70 2.39
C LEU A 255 16.79 -13.24 2.70
N ARG A 256 16.05 -12.28 2.13
CA ARG A 256 16.15 -10.86 2.50
C ARG A 256 15.89 -10.65 3.99
N LEU A 257 14.79 -11.18 4.52
CA LEU A 257 14.45 -11.03 5.94
C LEU A 257 15.51 -11.60 6.88
N VAL A 258 16.02 -12.79 6.58
CA VAL A 258 17.11 -13.40 7.35
C VAL A 258 18.34 -12.50 7.35
N ARG A 259 18.70 -11.94 6.18
CA ARG A 259 19.83 -11.01 6.08
C ARG A 259 19.61 -9.68 6.79
N TRP A 260 18.38 -9.18 6.84
CA TRP A 260 18.05 -7.91 7.51
C TRP A 260 17.86 -8.06 9.01
N HIS A 261 17.77 -9.30 9.51
CA HIS A 261 17.45 -9.57 10.89
C HIS A 261 18.57 -9.09 11.83
N ASP A 262 18.17 -8.29 12.81
CA ASP A 262 18.97 -7.89 13.96
C ASP A 262 18.10 -8.06 15.21
N ARG A 263 18.60 -8.75 16.23
CA ARG A 263 17.84 -9.02 17.47
C ARG A 263 17.30 -7.75 18.13
N GLY A 264 17.98 -6.62 17.96
CA GLY A 264 17.56 -5.32 18.50
C GLY A 264 16.25 -4.81 17.92
N LEU A 265 15.84 -5.27 16.72
CA LEU A 265 14.63 -4.77 16.05
C LEU A 265 13.36 -5.00 16.88
N TRP A 266 13.31 -6.08 17.68
CA TRP A 266 12.15 -6.43 18.50
C TRP A 266 11.89 -5.43 19.63
N ARG A 267 12.91 -4.66 20.02
CA ARG A 267 12.78 -3.61 21.05
C ARG A 267 12.20 -2.30 20.49
N VAL A 268 12.15 -2.16 19.16
CA VAL A 268 11.74 -0.91 18.50
C VAL A 268 10.45 -1.15 17.69
N PRO A 269 9.29 -0.62 18.12
CA PRO A 269 8.02 -0.89 17.44
C PRO A 269 7.93 -0.50 15.97
N LEU A 270 8.61 0.59 15.59
CA LEU A 270 8.71 1.03 14.19
C LEU A 270 9.63 0.15 13.33
N LEU A 271 10.32 -0.84 13.91
CA LEU A 271 11.17 -1.78 13.18
C LEU A 271 10.53 -3.15 13.08
N TRP A 272 10.11 -3.75 14.19
CA TRP A 272 9.51 -5.09 14.12
C TRP A 272 8.24 -5.12 13.28
N SER A 273 7.45 -4.04 13.28
CA SER A 273 6.24 -3.93 12.44
C SER A 273 6.57 -4.01 10.95
N LEU A 274 7.66 -3.38 10.49
CA LEU A 274 8.11 -3.46 9.10
C LEU A 274 8.58 -4.87 8.72
N HIS A 275 9.35 -5.52 9.59
CA HIS A 275 9.86 -6.86 9.30
C HIS A 275 8.75 -7.90 9.30
N LEU A 276 7.83 -7.81 10.25
CA LEU A 276 6.71 -8.74 10.35
C LEU A 276 5.73 -8.56 9.17
N ALA A 277 5.45 -7.32 8.77
CA ALA A 277 4.67 -7.08 7.55
C ALA A 277 5.40 -7.60 6.30
N TYR A 278 6.70 -7.38 6.18
CA TYR A 278 7.46 -7.93 5.05
C TYR A 278 7.55 -9.47 5.09
N ALA A 279 7.48 -10.11 6.26
CA ALA A 279 7.36 -11.58 6.38
C ALA A 279 6.07 -12.10 5.76
N TRP A 280 4.95 -11.39 5.93
CA TRP A 280 3.69 -11.74 5.27
C TRP A 280 3.77 -11.72 3.74
N LEU A 281 4.64 -10.89 3.15
CA LEU A 281 4.87 -10.92 1.69
C LEU A 281 5.49 -12.25 1.27
N ALA A 282 6.48 -12.74 2.03
CA ALA A 282 7.06 -14.05 1.77
C ALA A 282 6.05 -15.19 1.98
N VAL A 283 5.26 -15.12 3.05
CA VAL A 283 4.19 -16.08 3.34
C VAL A 283 3.13 -16.10 2.23
N ALA A 284 2.76 -14.94 1.68
CA ALA A 284 1.81 -14.86 0.57
C ALA A 284 2.35 -15.55 -0.69
N CYS A 285 3.62 -15.30 -1.04
CA CYS A 285 4.27 -16.00 -2.16
C CYS A 285 4.30 -17.51 -1.94
N LEU A 286 4.71 -17.98 -0.75
CA LEU A 286 4.76 -19.41 -0.45
C LEU A 286 3.37 -20.05 -0.41
N GLY A 287 2.37 -19.36 0.12
CA GLY A 287 0.97 -19.81 0.10
C GLY A 287 0.42 -19.95 -1.32
N MET A 288 0.74 -19.00 -2.21
CA MET A 288 0.43 -19.13 -3.63
C MET A 288 1.16 -20.32 -4.28
N ALA A 289 2.44 -20.53 -3.95
CA ALA A 289 3.20 -21.66 -4.46
C ALA A 289 2.55 -22.99 -4.08
N LEU A 290 2.16 -23.15 -2.81
CA LEU A 290 1.47 -24.35 -2.32
C LEU A 290 0.17 -24.61 -3.09
N TRP A 291 -0.65 -23.58 -3.30
CA TRP A 291 -1.87 -23.71 -4.10
C TRP A 291 -1.58 -24.17 -5.54
N HIS A 292 -0.59 -23.56 -6.20
CA HIS A 292 -0.18 -23.95 -7.55
C HIS A 292 0.42 -25.36 -7.63
N PHE A 293 0.97 -25.88 -6.53
CA PHE A 293 1.43 -27.27 -6.40
C PHE A 293 0.31 -28.26 -6.03
N GLY A 294 -0.95 -27.80 -5.98
CA GLY A 294 -2.11 -28.67 -5.76
C GLY A 294 -2.49 -28.86 -4.29
N ALA A 295 -1.92 -28.08 -3.36
CA ALA A 295 -2.41 -28.09 -1.98
C ALA A 295 -3.88 -27.62 -1.95
N PRO A 296 -4.75 -28.26 -1.13
CA PRO A 296 -6.19 -27.94 -1.05
C PRO A 296 -6.45 -26.66 -0.26
N LEU A 297 -5.83 -25.55 -0.68
CA LEU A 297 -5.91 -24.24 -0.05
C LEU A 297 -6.72 -23.29 -0.93
N ASN A 298 -7.54 -22.43 -0.33
CA ASN A 298 -8.18 -21.37 -1.08
C ASN A 298 -7.12 -20.27 -1.39
N PRO A 299 -6.89 -19.88 -2.65
CA PRO A 299 -5.90 -18.85 -3.00
C PRO A 299 -6.23 -17.48 -2.37
N SER A 300 -7.49 -17.24 -1.98
CA SER A 300 -7.88 -16.07 -1.18
C SER A 300 -7.08 -15.95 0.11
N LEU A 301 -6.60 -17.03 0.72
CA LEU A 301 -5.80 -16.98 1.95
C LEU A 301 -4.45 -16.29 1.70
N ALA A 302 -3.76 -16.68 0.62
CA ALA A 302 -2.50 -16.06 0.23
C ALA A 302 -2.69 -14.60 -0.24
N VAL A 303 -3.79 -14.31 -0.93
CA VAL A 303 -4.16 -12.93 -1.28
C VAL A 303 -4.36 -12.08 -0.03
N HIS A 304 -5.01 -12.58 1.02
CA HIS A 304 -5.19 -11.83 2.28
C HIS A 304 -3.92 -11.76 3.13
N ALA A 305 -3.03 -12.75 3.05
CA ALA A 305 -1.68 -12.61 3.61
C ALA A 305 -0.94 -11.44 2.94
N LEU A 306 -1.05 -11.30 1.62
CA LEU A 306 -0.48 -10.17 0.87
C LEU A 306 -1.15 -8.84 1.22
N THR A 307 -2.49 -8.77 1.23
CA THR A 307 -3.20 -7.49 1.39
C THR A 307 -3.32 -7.03 2.84
N VAL A 308 -3.69 -7.92 3.76
CA VAL A 308 -3.89 -7.57 5.18
C VAL A 308 -2.56 -7.54 5.91
N GLY A 309 -1.82 -8.65 5.85
CA GLY A 309 -0.55 -8.81 6.57
C GLY A 309 0.57 -7.95 6.00
N ALA A 310 0.82 -8.10 4.70
CA ALA A 310 1.98 -7.46 4.09
C ALA A 310 1.73 -6.01 3.71
N MET A 311 0.74 -5.75 2.86
CA MET A 311 0.44 -4.40 2.35
C MET A 311 -0.10 -3.51 3.47
N GLY A 312 -1.17 -3.94 4.17
CA GLY A 312 -1.74 -3.21 5.31
C GLY A 312 -0.73 -2.99 6.44
N GLY A 313 0.02 -4.03 6.81
CA GLY A 313 1.07 -3.94 7.82
C GLY A 313 2.21 -2.98 7.45
N LEU A 314 2.73 -3.07 6.21
CA LEU A 314 3.79 -2.17 5.73
C LEU A 314 3.29 -0.75 5.62
N ILE A 315 2.08 -0.54 5.10
CA ILE A 315 1.43 0.77 5.06
C ILE A 315 1.40 1.35 6.47
N LEU A 316 0.80 0.65 7.44
CA LEU A 316 0.66 1.17 8.81
C LEU A 316 2.01 1.50 9.46
N ALA A 317 3.00 0.62 9.29
CA ALA A 317 4.35 0.81 9.82
C ALA A 317 5.06 2.02 9.17
N MET A 318 4.93 2.16 7.84
CA MET A 318 5.55 3.24 7.08
C MET A 318 4.89 4.58 7.37
N ILE A 319 3.56 4.67 7.34
CA ILE A 319 2.86 5.93 7.55
C ILE A 319 3.06 6.47 8.96
N ALA A 320 3.18 5.59 9.97
CA ALA A 320 3.52 5.99 11.34
C ALA A 320 4.91 6.65 11.39
N ARG A 321 5.93 6.01 10.82
CA ARG A 321 7.30 6.54 10.78
C ARG A 321 7.37 7.85 9.97
N VAL A 322 6.80 7.86 8.78
CA VAL A 322 6.82 9.00 7.85
C VAL A 322 6.10 10.20 8.47
N SER A 323 4.96 9.96 9.12
CA SER A 323 4.23 11.03 9.82
C SER A 323 5.05 11.64 10.95
N LEU A 324 5.76 10.85 11.77
CA LEU A 324 6.66 11.41 12.79
C LEU A 324 7.79 12.22 12.16
N GLY A 325 8.53 11.62 11.22
CA GLY A 325 9.71 12.22 10.62
C GLY A 325 9.42 13.52 9.86
N HIS A 326 8.37 13.54 9.03
CA HIS A 326 8.02 14.73 8.24
C HIS A 326 7.23 15.78 9.01
N THR A 327 6.78 15.48 10.23
CA THR A 327 6.15 16.47 11.09
C THR A 327 7.06 17.05 12.18
N GLY A 328 8.36 16.74 12.13
CA GLY A 328 9.39 17.23 13.04
C GLY A 328 9.39 16.57 14.42
N ARG A 329 8.75 15.39 14.55
CA ARG A 329 8.64 14.68 15.83
C ARG A 329 9.74 13.63 15.97
N PRO A 330 10.13 13.27 17.22
CA PRO A 330 11.00 12.12 17.45
C PRO A 330 10.42 10.85 16.82
N LEU A 331 11.29 9.95 16.35
CA LEU A 331 10.89 8.64 15.78
C LEU A 331 10.52 7.62 16.86
N THR A 332 9.77 8.06 17.87
CA THR A 332 9.18 7.24 18.92
C THR A 332 7.66 7.27 18.76
N PRO A 333 7.02 6.11 18.54
CA PRO A 333 5.59 6.09 18.30
C PRO A 333 4.81 6.45 19.58
N PRO A 334 3.67 7.15 19.47
CA PRO A 334 2.82 7.46 20.61
C PRO A 334 2.26 6.18 21.25
N LYS A 335 1.86 6.29 22.52
CA LYS A 335 1.22 5.19 23.27
C LYS A 335 0.03 4.62 22.49
N GLY A 336 -0.05 3.29 22.44
CA GLY A 336 -1.10 2.55 21.71
C GLY A 336 -0.74 2.20 20.26
N MET A 337 0.25 2.84 19.63
CA MET A 337 0.65 2.45 18.27
C MET A 337 1.24 1.02 18.18
N PRO A 338 2.03 0.53 19.17
CA PRO A 338 2.46 -0.87 19.15
C PRO A 338 1.28 -1.85 19.17
N LEU A 339 0.19 -1.50 19.88
CA LEU A 339 -1.05 -2.27 19.86
C LEU A 339 -1.70 -2.25 18.47
N ALA A 340 -1.73 -1.10 17.78
CA ALA A 340 -2.23 -1.04 16.40
C ALA A 340 -1.47 -1.97 15.45
N PHE A 341 -0.14 -2.04 15.56
CA PHE A 341 0.67 -2.99 14.78
C PHE A 341 0.36 -4.45 15.14
N ALA A 342 0.15 -4.76 16.42
CA ALA A 342 -0.22 -6.10 16.85
C ALA A 342 -1.63 -6.49 16.35
N LEU A 343 -2.59 -5.57 16.40
CA LEU A 343 -3.96 -5.78 15.92
C LEU A 343 -3.98 -6.09 14.42
N LEU A 344 -3.19 -5.41 13.59
CA LEU A 344 -3.13 -5.75 12.15
C LEU A 344 -2.56 -7.16 11.90
N ASN A 345 -1.59 -7.60 12.71
CA ASN A 345 -1.09 -8.97 12.63
C ASN A 345 -2.13 -9.99 13.08
N LEU A 346 -2.86 -9.70 14.15
CA LEU A 346 -3.99 -10.52 14.59
C LEU A 346 -5.11 -10.56 13.55
N ALA A 347 -5.37 -9.45 12.85
CA ALA A 347 -6.32 -9.40 11.75
C ALA A 347 -5.92 -10.35 10.62
N CYS A 348 -4.64 -10.33 10.22
CA CYS A 348 -4.11 -11.23 9.21
C CYS A 348 -4.17 -12.69 9.65
N LEU A 349 -3.72 -13.01 10.88
CA LEU A 349 -3.78 -14.36 11.44
C LEU A 349 -5.22 -14.88 11.47
N SER A 350 -6.16 -14.03 11.88
CA SER A 350 -7.59 -14.39 11.90
C SER A 350 -8.10 -14.67 10.49
N ARG A 351 -7.81 -13.76 9.55
CA ARG A 351 -8.29 -13.86 8.17
C ARG A 351 -7.67 -15.01 7.37
N VAL A 352 -6.46 -15.45 7.71
CA VAL A 352 -5.70 -16.43 6.92
C VAL A 352 -5.70 -17.82 7.58
N LEU A 353 -5.57 -17.89 8.91
CA LEU A 353 -5.45 -19.16 9.63
C LEU A 353 -6.75 -19.52 10.37
N LEU A 354 -7.27 -18.63 11.22
CA LEU A 354 -8.45 -18.95 12.04
C LEU A 354 -9.72 -19.16 11.20
N VAL A 355 -9.79 -18.53 10.03
CA VAL A 355 -10.92 -18.70 9.09
C VAL A 355 -11.11 -20.15 8.62
N LEU A 356 -10.05 -20.98 8.69
CA LEU A 356 -10.11 -22.40 8.33
C LEU A 356 -10.91 -23.24 9.33
N VAL A 357 -11.05 -22.76 10.56
CA VAL A 357 -11.71 -23.48 11.66
C VAL A 357 -13.01 -22.79 12.07
N TRP A 358 -12.98 -21.46 12.18
CA TRP A 358 -14.14 -20.65 12.59
C TRP A 358 -14.40 -19.50 11.60
N PRO A 359 -14.87 -19.80 10.38
CA PRO A 359 -14.90 -18.84 9.28
C PRO A 359 -15.63 -17.53 9.62
N TYR A 360 -16.84 -17.62 10.18
CA TYR A 360 -17.64 -16.44 10.52
C TYR A 360 -16.99 -15.58 11.60
N ALA A 361 -16.65 -16.18 12.76
CA ALA A 361 -16.03 -15.45 13.87
C ALA A 361 -14.66 -14.87 13.50
N ALA A 362 -13.87 -15.59 12.71
CA ALA A 362 -12.56 -15.14 12.25
C ALA A 362 -12.64 -13.94 11.29
N LEU A 363 -13.65 -13.87 10.41
CA LEU A 363 -13.87 -12.72 9.54
C LEU A 363 -14.21 -11.46 10.35
N TRP A 364 -15.13 -11.57 11.32
CA TRP A 364 -15.50 -10.45 12.18
C TRP A 364 -14.35 -10.01 13.08
N LEU A 365 -13.60 -10.95 13.66
CA LEU A 365 -12.39 -10.64 14.44
C LEU A 365 -11.35 -9.92 13.58
N ALA A 366 -11.14 -10.38 12.34
CA ALA A 366 -10.22 -9.71 11.42
C ALA A 366 -10.65 -8.27 11.11
N GLY A 367 -11.94 -8.06 10.83
CA GLY A 367 -12.49 -6.73 10.58
C GLY A 367 -12.40 -5.81 11.80
N LEU A 368 -12.70 -6.32 12.99
CA LEU A 368 -12.59 -5.57 14.24
C LEU A 368 -11.14 -5.15 14.50
N CYS A 369 -10.19 -6.08 14.41
CA CYS A 369 -8.77 -5.80 14.62
C CYS A 369 -8.22 -4.80 13.59
N TRP A 370 -8.60 -4.93 12.31
CA TRP A 370 -8.25 -3.97 11.26
C TRP A 370 -8.77 -2.57 11.60
N THR A 371 -10.06 -2.46 11.91
CA THR A 371 -10.75 -1.20 12.18
C THR A 371 -10.17 -0.51 13.42
N LEU A 372 -9.95 -1.25 14.51
CA LEU A 372 -9.34 -0.72 15.73
C LEU A 372 -7.87 -0.31 15.49
N GLY A 373 -7.10 -1.10 14.73
CA GLY A 373 -5.70 -0.78 14.42
C GLY A 373 -5.57 0.52 13.62
N LEU A 374 -6.36 0.69 12.56
CA LEU A 374 -6.40 1.94 11.78
C LEU A 374 -7.01 3.10 12.57
N GLY A 375 -8.03 2.84 13.38
CA GLY A 375 -8.66 3.84 14.25
C GLY A 375 -7.68 4.41 15.27
N LEU A 376 -6.84 3.57 15.87
CA LEU A 376 -5.75 4.00 16.75
C LEU A 376 -4.73 4.88 16.03
N TYR A 377 -4.36 4.52 14.79
CA TYR A 377 -3.49 5.37 13.98
C TYR A 377 -4.13 6.72 13.71
N LEU A 378 -5.36 6.75 13.18
CA LEU A 378 -6.07 7.99 12.89
C LEU A 378 -6.22 8.88 14.13
N TRP A 379 -6.63 8.30 15.26
CA TRP A 379 -6.78 9.04 16.51
C TRP A 379 -5.48 9.71 16.97
N ARG A 380 -4.34 9.01 16.84
CA ARG A 380 -3.04 9.53 17.28
C ARG A 380 -2.35 10.44 16.25
N TYR A 381 -2.51 10.15 14.95
CA TYR A 381 -1.73 10.77 13.88
C TYR A 381 -2.51 11.80 13.06
N ALA A 382 -3.84 11.73 12.95
CA ALA A 382 -4.61 12.73 12.19
C ALA A 382 -4.36 14.19 12.67
N PRO A 383 -4.26 14.48 13.99
CA PRO A 383 -3.87 15.81 14.45
C PRO A 383 -2.49 16.25 13.96
N MET A 384 -1.56 15.31 13.77
CA MET A 384 -0.22 15.60 13.24
C MET A 384 -0.27 15.97 11.75
N LEU A 385 -1.19 15.35 10.99
CA LEU A 385 -1.36 15.57 9.55
C LEU A 385 -2.04 16.90 9.24
N TRP A 386 -2.91 17.40 10.12
CA TRP A 386 -3.64 18.65 9.92
C TRP A 386 -3.04 19.87 10.62
N ARG A 387 -2.07 19.68 11.53
CA ARG A 387 -1.38 20.78 12.22
C ARG A 387 -0.01 21.07 11.60
N ALA A 388 0.46 22.29 11.82
CA ALA A 388 1.82 22.68 11.47
C ALA A 388 2.86 21.77 12.16
N ARG A 389 4.05 21.68 11.57
CA ARG A 389 5.18 20.99 12.19
C ARG A 389 5.51 21.58 13.54
N VAL A 390 5.97 20.73 14.46
CA VAL A 390 6.30 21.14 15.83
C VAL A 390 7.58 21.97 15.91
N ASP A 391 8.43 21.89 14.88
CA ASP A 391 9.72 22.59 14.79
C ASP A 391 9.63 23.93 14.02
N GLY A 392 8.43 24.34 13.57
CA GLY A 392 8.22 25.62 12.87
C GLY A 392 8.83 25.69 11.46
N HIS A 393 9.24 24.55 10.89
CA HIS A 393 9.71 24.47 9.51
C HIS A 393 8.56 24.24 8.51
N PRO A 394 8.78 24.54 7.22
CA PRO A 394 7.89 24.10 6.15
C PRO A 394 7.77 22.56 6.12
N GLY A 395 6.54 22.09 5.91
CA GLY A 395 6.21 20.67 5.78
C GLY A 395 4.90 20.30 6.45
#